data_AF-A0A2T4XHY8-F1
#
_entry.id   AF-A0A2T4XHY8-F1
#
_cell.length_a   1.000
_cell.length_b   1.000
_cell.length_c   1.000
_cell.angle_alpha   90.00
_cell.angle_beta   90.00
_cell.angle_gamma   90.00
#
_symmetry.space_group_name_H-M   'P 1'
#
loop_
_entity.id
_entity.type
_entity.pdbx_description
1 polymer ?
#
loop_
_entity_poly.entity_id
_entity_poly.type
_entity_poly.pdbx_seq_one_letter_code
_entity_poly.pdbx_strand_id
1 'polypeptide(L)'
;MESYLEFIGWDGGDIANAFERDRILELTDLTEIETGLLALLELIGTQKAYDEIDWRLSLTQYSLDKPEEAVERLKNLVARSEKDSLGMAATETYTEYFEDYATMCYNIAQKHLSERDRRTALTYLLQSVEIPWSKRARSYLGIAVILQNNIDQAMFYAREAESQFDQLTPDEQKNLYRLFNNLHRRMGNMDLASRYYQLFRSM
;
A
#
# COMPACT_ATOMS: atom_id res chain seq x y z
N MET A 1 -8.20 -19.95 25.36
CA MET A 1 -7.58 -21.29 25.24
C MET A 1 -7.01 -21.48 23.84
N GLU A 2 -7.75 -21.12 22.77
CA GLU A 2 -7.23 -21.07 21.38
C GLU A 2 -6.01 -20.15 21.21
N SER A 3 -6.06 -18.90 21.70
CA SER A 3 -4.91 -17.97 21.58
C SER A 3 -3.62 -18.46 22.28
N TYR A 4 -3.74 -19.31 23.31
CA TYR A 4 -2.58 -19.88 24.02
C TYR A 4 -1.98 -21.08 23.26
N LEU A 5 -2.81 -21.82 22.52
CA LEU A 5 -2.39 -22.91 21.65
C LEU A 5 -1.78 -22.39 20.34
N GLU A 6 -2.34 -21.31 19.78
CA GLU A 6 -1.73 -20.60 18.64
C GLU A 6 -0.38 -19.97 19.01
N PHE A 7 -0.24 -19.46 20.24
CA PHE A 7 1.03 -18.96 20.77
C PHE A 7 2.10 -20.06 20.77
N ILE A 8 1.80 -21.21 21.38
CA ILE A 8 2.75 -22.35 21.44
C ILE A 8 3.07 -22.86 20.04
N GLY A 9 2.13 -22.79 19.10
CA GLY A 9 2.29 -23.27 17.73
C GLY A 9 2.81 -22.26 16.72
N TRP A 10 3.18 -21.03 17.12
CA TRP A 10 3.48 -19.92 16.19
C TRP A 10 4.56 -20.29 15.16
N ASP A 11 5.70 -20.78 15.64
CA ASP A 11 6.80 -21.26 14.80
C ASP A 11 6.92 -22.79 14.88
N GLY A 12 5.84 -23.49 14.51
CA GLY A 12 5.84 -24.96 14.45
C GLY A 12 5.99 -25.65 15.80
N GLY A 13 5.78 -24.94 16.91
CA GLY A 13 5.95 -25.47 18.27
C GLY A 13 7.21 -24.99 18.99
N ASP A 14 8.06 -24.15 18.36
CA ASP A 14 9.26 -23.63 19.01
C ASP A 14 8.92 -22.50 20.02
N ILE A 15 8.84 -22.91 21.28
CA ILE A 15 8.51 -22.01 22.39
C ILE A 15 9.62 -20.97 22.63
N ALA A 16 10.89 -21.29 22.36
CA ALA A 16 11.99 -20.36 22.58
C ALA A 16 11.92 -19.19 21.60
N ASN A 17 11.64 -19.48 20.33
CA ASN A 17 11.43 -18.45 19.30
C ASN A 17 10.22 -17.57 19.63
N ALA A 18 9.12 -18.16 20.12
CA ALA A 18 7.94 -17.41 20.53
C ALA A 18 8.22 -16.46 21.71
N PHE A 19 8.98 -16.90 22.73
CA PHE A 19 9.39 -16.03 23.83
C PHE A 19 10.31 -14.90 23.37
N GLU A 20 11.27 -15.20 22.49
CA GLU A 20 12.19 -14.20 21.97
C GLU A 20 11.46 -13.15 21.13
N ARG A 21 10.50 -13.56 20.30
CA ARG A 21 9.59 -12.63 19.60
C ARG A 21 8.93 -11.68 20.59
N ASP A 22 8.26 -12.19 21.60
CA ASP A 22 7.51 -11.35 22.54
C ASP A 22 8.44 -10.39 23.30
N ARG A 23 9.62 -10.87 23.72
CA ARG A 23 10.66 -10.03 24.32
C ARG A 23 11.06 -8.87 23.40
N ILE A 24 11.28 -9.14 22.11
CA ILE A 24 11.62 -8.11 21.12
C ILE A 24 10.47 -7.10 20.96
N LEU A 25 9.22 -7.57 20.93
CA LEU A 25 8.04 -6.71 20.75
C LEU A 25 7.69 -5.87 21.99
N GLU A 26 8.23 -6.20 23.15
CA GLU A 26 8.13 -5.39 24.37
C GLU A 26 9.18 -4.27 24.44
N LEU A 27 10.19 -4.28 23.57
CA LEU A 27 11.19 -3.21 23.49
C LEU A 27 10.55 -1.89 23.02
N THR A 28 11.18 -0.78 23.39
CA THR A 28 10.73 0.57 23.00
C THR A 28 11.70 1.26 22.05
N ASP A 29 12.96 0.84 21.99
CA ASP A 29 13.95 1.36 21.06
C ASP A 29 13.81 0.67 19.70
N LEU A 30 13.50 1.44 18.66
CA LEU A 30 13.27 0.91 17.31
C LEU A 30 14.50 0.23 16.71
N THR A 31 15.72 0.66 17.07
CA THR A 31 16.96 0.07 16.54
C THR A 31 17.22 -1.28 17.21
N GLU A 32 16.96 -1.39 18.50
CA GLU A 32 17.02 -2.67 19.22
C GLU A 32 15.94 -3.65 18.70
N ILE A 33 14.73 -3.17 18.42
CA ILE A 33 13.67 -3.96 17.78
C ILE A 33 14.14 -4.46 16.41
N GLU A 34 14.64 -3.58 15.53
CA GLU A 34 15.13 -3.95 14.21
C GLU A 34 16.22 -5.04 14.30
N THR A 35 17.18 -4.86 15.21
CA THR A 35 18.27 -5.80 15.42
C THR A 35 17.77 -7.15 15.94
N GLY A 36 16.84 -7.14 16.90
CA GLY A 36 16.23 -8.35 17.43
C GLY A 36 15.44 -9.12 16.39
N LEU A 37 14.62 -8.43 15.59
CA LEU A 37 13.84 -9.06 14.52
C LEU A 37 14.74 -9.68 13.44
N LEU A 38 15.82 -8.98 13.04
CA LEU A 38 16.82 -9.52 12.12
C LEU A 38 17.49 -10.79 12.67
N ALA A 39 17.85 -10.81 13.95
CA ALA A 39 18.42 -12.00 14.57
C ALA A 39 17.41 -13.16 14.64
N LEU A 40 16.14 -12.86 14.91
CA LEU A 40 15.07 -13.86 14.96
C LEU A 40 14.78 -14.49 13.59
N LEU A 41 14.88 -13.73 12.50
CA LEU A 41 14.73 -14.26 11.13
C LEU A 41 15.69 -15.41 10.80
N GLU A 42 16.86 -15.46 11.44
CA GLU A 42 17.86 -16.53 11.24
C GLU A 42 17.51 -17.82 12.01
N LEU A 43 16.54 -17.78 12.92
CA LEU A 43 16.20 -18.88 13.82
C LEU A 43 14.86 -19.54 13.50
N ILE A 44 13.91 -18.77 12.96
CA ILE A 44 12.54 -19.24 12.72
C ILE A 44 12.47 -20.33 11.64
N GLY A 45 11.66 -21.35 11.89
CA GLY A 45 11.57 -22.55 11.06
C GLY A 45 10.40 -22.58 10.07
N THR A 46 9.39 -21.73 10.26
CA THR A 46 8.16 -21.76 9.48
C THR A 46 7.95 -20.49 8.65
N GLN A 47 7.36 -20.66 7.45
CA GLN A 47 7.05 -19.54 6.56
C GLN A 47 6.08 -18.53 7.19
N LYS A 48 5.10 -19.02 7.97
CA LYS A 48 4.13 -18.16 8.67
C LYS A 48 4.82 -17.24 9.68
N ALA A 49 5.72 -17.78 10.51
CA ALA A 49 6.50 -16.98 11.45
C ALA A 49 7.42 -16.01 10.69
N TYR A 50 8.06 -16.47 9.61
CA TYR A 50 8.91 -15.64 8.77
C TYR A 50 8.18 -14.43 8.20
N ASP A 51 6.99 -14.64 7.63
CA ASP A 51 6.20 -13.56 7.04
C ASP A 51 5.74 -12.54 8.10
N GLU A 52 5.36 -12.99 9.30
CA GLU A 52 5.04 -12.06 10.39
C GLU A 52 6.25 -11.21 10.79
N ILE A 53 7.43 -11.83 10.99
CA ILE A 53 8.63 -11.08 11.38
C ILE A 53 9.09 -10.14 10.27
N ASP A 54 9.01 -10.55 9.00
CA ASP A 54 9.31 -9.67 7.86
C ASP A 54 8.38 -8.46 7.81
N TRP A 55 7.08 -8.67 8.03
CA TRP A 55 6.12 -7.57 8.08
C TRP A 55 6.42 -6.61 9.23
N ARG A 56 6.63 -7.13 10.45
CA ARG A 56 6.98 -6.29 11.61
C ARG A 56 8.27 -5.52 11.40
N LEU A 57 9.30 -6.18 10.88
CA LEU A 57 10.58 -5.56 10.57
C LEU A 57 10.41 -4.42 9.56
N SER A 58 9.55 -4.59 8.55
CA SER A 58 9.21 -3.50 7.63
C SER A 58 8.56 -2.31 8.34
N LEU A 59 7.60 -2.54 9.24
CA LEU A 59 6.96 -1.46 10.01
C LEU A 59 7.99 -0.71 10.87
N THR A 60 8.91 -1.43 11.50
CA THR A 60 10.01 -0.85 12.28
C THR A 60 10.95 -0.03 11.39
N GLN A 61 11.35 -0.56 10.23
CA GLN A 61 12.23 0.12 9.27
C GLN A 61 11.60 1.39 8.71
N TYR A 62 10.31 1.33 8.36
CA TYR A 62 9.58 2.52 7.92
C TYR A 62 9.56 3.60 9.01
N SER A 63 9.40 3.19 10.27
CA SER A 63 9.42 4.10 11.43
C SER A 63 10.81 4.66 11.75
N LEU A 64 11.87 4.00 11.28
CA LEU A 64 13.27 4.43 11.38
C LEU A 64 13.72 5.33 10.22
N ASP A 65 12.78 5.84 9.41
CA ASP A 65 13.07 6.61 8.18
C ASP A 65 13.91 5.83 7.15
N LYS A 66 13.64 4.52 7.04
CA LYS A 66 14.17 3.61 6.00
C LYS A 66 13.03 3.11 5.10
N PRO A 67 12.29 3.99 4.41
CA PRO A 67 11.04 3.61 3.76
C PRO A 67 11.26 2.74 2.51
N GLU A 68 12.37 2.91 1.79
CA GLU A 68 12.70 2.07 0.63
C GLU A 68 12.98 0.63 1.03
N GLU A 69 13.76 0.41 2.09
CA GLU A 69 14.04 -0.93 2.61
C GLU A 69 12.77 -1.62 3.12
N ALA A 70 11.92 -0.88 3.83
CA ALA A 70 10.63 -1.38 4.31
C ALA A 70 9.74 -1.84 3.14
N VAL A 71 9.57 -1.00 2.12
CA VAL A 71 8.72 -1.32 0.97
C VAL A 71 9.28 -2.48 0.15
N GLU A 72 10.59 -2.58 -0.05
CA GLU A 72 11.18 -3.72 -0.77
C GLU A 72 10.98 -5.03 0.00
N ARG A 73 11.05 -5.01 1.34
CA ARG A 73 10.74 -6.17 2.18
C ARG A 73 9.28 -6.60 2.02
N LEU A 74 8.34 -5.67 2.14
CA LEU A 74 6.92 -5.99 1.97
C LEU A 74 6.57 -6.40 0.55
N LYS A 75 7.23 -5.84 -0.47
CA LYS A 75 7.05 -6.28 -1.85
C LYS A 75 7.42 -7.76 -2.01
N ASN A 76 8.54 -8.18 -1.44
CA ASN A 76 8.97 -9.58 -1.46
C ASN A 76 8.01 -10.49 -0.69
N LEU A 77 7.46 -10.01 0.43
CA LEU A 77 6.40 -10.72 1.16
C LEU A 77 5.14 -10.86 0.30
N VAL A 78 4.60 -9.75 -0.19
CA VAL A 78 3.39 -9.74 -1.03
C VAL A 78 3.57 -10.65 -2.25
N ALA A 79 4.75 -10.66 -2.89
CA ALA A 79 5.03 -11.50 -4.04
C ALA A 79 4.92 -13.01 -3.74
N ARG A 80 5.42 -13.47 -2.60
CA ARG A 80 5.40 -14.90 -2.21
C ARG A 80 4.09 -15.34 -1.56
N SER A 81 3.29 -14.41 -1.04
CA SER A 81 2.01 -14.71 -0.40
C SER A 81 0.97 -15.26 -1.37
N GLU A 82 0.19 -16.22 -0.89
CA GLU A 82 -0.93 -16.80 -1.61
C GLU A 82 -2.02 -15.75 -1.87
N LYS A 83 -2.57 -15.77 -3.08
CA LYS A 83 -3.62 -14.86 -3.53
C LYS A 83 -4.78 -15.65 -4.08
N ASP A 84 -5.99 -15.14 -3.87
CA ASP A 84 -7.19 -15.69 -4.48
C ASP A 84 -7.29 -15.35 -5.98
N SER A 85 -8.37 -15.78 -6.62
CA SER A 85 -8.63 -15.49 -8.05
C SER A 85 -8.80 -14.01 -8.39
N LEU A 86 -9.01 -13.16 -7.39
CA LEU A 86 -9.18 -11.70 -7.53
C LEU A 86 -7.88 -10.95 -7.19
N GLY A 87 -6.81 -11.67 -6.83
CA GLY A 87 -5.54 -11.06 -6.42
C GLY A 87 -5.53 -10.55 -4.97
N MET A 88 -6.58 -10.84 -4.19
CA MET A 88 -6.64 -10.55 -2.76
C MET A 88 -5.79 -11.54 -1.97
N ALA A 89 -5.34 -11.15 -0.80
CA ALA A 89 -4.71 -12.08 0.13
C ALA A 89 -5.66 -13.22 0.53
N ALA A 90 -5.14 -14.45 0.62
CA ALA A 90 -5.95 -15.63 0.94
C ALA A 90 -6.48 -15.66 2.39
N THR A 91 -5.88 -14.90 3.30
CA THR A 91 -6.31 -14.81 4.71
C THR A 91 -6.32 -13.36 5.20
N GLU A 92 -7.03 -13.12 6.31
CA GLU A 92 -7.14 -11.80 6.93
C GLU A 92 -5.77 -11.25 7.36
N THR A 93 -4.90 -12.10 7.94
CA THR A 93 -3.53 -11.71 8.32
C THR A 93 -2.74 -11.12 7.15
N TYR A 94 -2.78 -11.77 5.98
CA TYR A 94 -2.07 -11.26 4.80
C TYR A 94 -2.77 -10.06 4.16
N THR A 95 -4.06 -9.87 4.43
CA THR A 95 -4.79 -8.66 3.98
C THR A 95 -4.19 -7.41 4.63
N GLU A 96 -3.86 -7.48 5.92
CA GLU A 96 -3.16 -6.38 6.61
C GLU A 96 -1.78 -6.10 5.98
N TYR A 97 -1.02 -7.14 5.66
CA TYR A 97 0.32 -6.98 5.08
C TYR A 97 0.26 -6.32 3.70
N PHE A 98 -0.76 -6.66 2.91
CA PHE A 98 -1.02 -6.08 1.59
C PHE A 98 -1.45 -4.61 1.72
N GLU A 99 -2.33 -4.31 2.69
CA GLU A 99 -2.78 -2.95 2.98
C GLU A 99 -1.60 -2.04 3.38
N ASP A 100 -0.71 -2.53 4.25
CA ASP A 100 0.48 -1.79 4.67
C ASP A 100 1.46 -1.57 3.53
N TYR A 101 1.71 -2.60 2.69
CA TYR A 101 2.55 -2.46 1.51
C TYR A 101 2.04 -1.35 0.58
N ALA A 102 0.75 -1.40 0.22
CA ALA A 102 0.16 -0.44 -0.70
C ALA A 102 0.13 0.98 -0.10
N THR A 103 -0.11 1.09 1.21
CA THR A 103 -0.11 2.35 1.96
C THR A 103 1.29 2.96 2.00
N MET A 104 2.33 2.17 2.28
CA MET A 104 3.71 2.66 2.27
C MET A 104 4.12 3.15 0.88
N CYS A 105 3.84 2.38 -0.17
CA CYS A 105 4.05 2.80 -1.55
C CYS A 105 3.36 4.15 -1.84
N TYR A 106 2.09 4.30 -1.46
CA TYR A 106 1.37 5.56 -1.65
C TYR A 106 2.03 6.72 -0.89
N ASN A 107 2.41 6.52 0.37
CA ASN A 107 3.02 7.57 1.20
C ASN A 107 4.39 8.01 0.67
N ILE A 108 5.24 7.06 0.25
CA ILE A 108 6.53 7.36 -0.40
C ILE A 108 6.30 8.15 -1.68
N ALA A 109 5.30 7.78 -2.49
CA ALA A 109 4.95 8.55 -3.66
C ALA A 109 4.53 9.99 -3.32
N GLN A 110 3.75 10.21 -2.26
CA GLN A 110 3.37 11.56 -1.81
C GLN A 110 4.59 12.37 -1.37
N LYS A 111 5.55 11.77 -0.67
CA LYS A 111 6.82 12.40 -0.30
C LYS A 111 7.56 12.89 -1.55
N HIS A 112 7.77 12.03 -2.53
CA HIS A 112 8.44 12.40 -3.78
C HIS A 112 7.65 13.41 -4.62
N LEU A 113 6.32 13.37 -4.61
CA LEU A 113 5.50 14.42 -5.24
C LEU A 113 5.76 15.80 -4.61
N SER A 114 5.89 15.86 -3.29
CA SER A 114 6.21 17.11 -2.57
C SER A 114 7.61 17.65 -2.93
N GLU A 115 8.54 16.73 -3.21
CA GLU A 115 9.91 17.02 -3.67
C GLU A 115 9.99 17.29 -5.18
N ARG A 116 8.85 17.23 -5.88
CA ARG A 116 8.72 17.37 -7.35
C ARG A 116 9.37 16.25 -8.16
N ASP A 117 9.72 15.13 -7.54
CA ASP A 117 10.15 13.92 -8.24
C ASP A 117 8.93 13.08 -8.69
N ARG A 118 8.33 13.51 -9.81
CA ARG A 118 7.18 12.83 -10.39
C ARG A 118 7.50 11.44 -10.92
N ARG A 119 8.75 11.16 -11.29
CA ARG A 119 9.12 9.88 -11.89
C ARG A 119 9.11 8.81 -10.81
N THR A 120 9.78 9.07 -9.68
CA THR A 120 9.83 8.13 -8.56
C THR A 120 8.45 7.98 -7.92
N ALA A 121 7.71 9.08 -7.77
CA ALA A 121 6.33 9.02 -7.32
C ALA A 121 5.45 8.11 -8.21
N LEU A 122 5.54 8.23 -9.53
CA LEU A 122 4.79 7.38 -10.45
C LEU A 122 5.13 5.90 -10.25
N THR A 123 6.42 5.56 -10.09
CA THR A 123 6.86 4.18 -9.84
C THR A 123 6.18 3.58 -8.60
N TYR A 124 6.14 4.32 -7.48
CA TYR A 124 5.52 3.82 -6.26
C TYR A 124 3.99 3.81 -6.31
N LEU A 125 3.36 4.77 -7.01
CA LEU A 125 1.91 4.71 -7.20
C LEU A 125 1.50 3.51 -8.07
N LEU A 126 2.28 3.17 -9.10
CA LEU A 126 2.04 1.99 -9.92
C LEU A 126 2.13 0.72 -9.07
N GLN A 127 3.15 0.58 -8.23
CA GLN A 127 3.26 -0.54 -7.28
C GLN A 127 2.06 -0.60 -6.31
N SER A 128 1.64 0.54 -5.77
CA SER A 128 0.49 0.64 -4.88
C SER A 128 -0.83 0.17 -5.52
N VAL A 129 -0.96 0.27 -6.84
CA VAL A 129 -2.16 -0.21 -7.56
C VAL A 129 -2.00 -1.59 -8.16
N GLU A 130 -0.92 -2.33 -7.91
CA GLU A 130 -0.80 -3.72 -8.39
C GLU A 130 -1.68 -4.68 -7.60
N ILE A 131 -1.93 -4.37 -6.32
CA ILE A 131 -2.78 -5.14 -5.43
C ILE A 131 -4.05 -4.38 -5.04
N PRO A 132 -5.16 -5.07 -4.73
CA PRO A 132 -6.30 -4.44 -4.09
C PRO A 132 -5.97 -3.97 -2.66
N TRP A 133 -6.42 -2.77 -2.28
CA TRP A 133 -6.31 -2.21 -0.93
C TRP A 133 -7.34 -1.09 -0.74
N SER A 134 -7.58 -0.68 0.51
CA SER A 134 -8.75 0.11 0.89
C SER A 134 -8.80 1.53 0.31
N LYS A 135 -7.66 2.08 -0.15
CA LYS A 135 -7.58 3.44 -0.72
C LYS A 135 -6.94 3.48 -2.11
N ARG A 136 -7.04 2.38 -2.87
CA ARG A 136 -6.47 2.25 -4.21
C ARG A 136 -6.90 3.34 -5.18
N ALA A 137 -8.13 3.84 -5.06
CA ALA A 137 -8.61 4.98 -5.85
C ALA A 137 -7.73 6.23 -5.72
N ARG A 138 -7.12 6.46 -4.56
CA ARG A 138 -6.22 7.60 -4.32
C ARG A 138 -4.94 7.47 -5.12
N SER A 139 -4.39 6.26 -5.21
CA SER A 139 -3.22 5.99 -6.06
C SER A 139 -3.57 6.15 -7.53
N TYR A 140 -4.71 5.64 -7.99
CA TYR A 140 -5.18 5.85 -9.37
C TYR A 140 -5.35 7.33 -9.72
N LEU A 141 -5.95 8.12 -8.84
CA LEU A 141 -6.06 9.57 -9.02
C LEU A 141 -4.68 10.23 -9.13
N GLY A 142 -3.74 9.86 -8.26
CA GLY A 142 -2.35 10.34 -8.31
C GLY A 142 -1.67 10.04 -9.64
N ILE A 143 -1.80 8.80 -10.14
CA ILE A 143 -1.25 8.38 -11.44
C ILE A 143 -1.87 9.20 -12.57
N ALA A 144 -3.18 9.35 -12.58
CA ALA A 144 -3.91 10.09 -13.60
C ALA A 144 -3.47 11.57 -13.66
N VAL A 145 -3.23 12.19 -12.51
CA VAL A 145 -2.72 13.56 -12.41
C VAL A 145 -1.29 13.67 -12.96
N ILE A 146 -0.40 12.74 -12.61
CA ILE A 146 0.99 12.73 -13.14
C ILE A 146 0.97 12.56 -14.66
N LEU A 147 0.16 11.62 -15.16
CA LEU A 147 0.10 11.25 -16.56
C LEU A 147 -0.80 12.15 -17.40
N GLN A 148 -1.32 13.26 -16.87
CA GLN A 148 -2.28 14.12 -17.57
C GLN A 148 -1.87 14.49 -19.00
N ASN A 149 -0.57 14.57 -19.32
CA ASN A 149 -0.09 14.84 -20.68
C ASN A 149 -0.31 13.68 -21.66
N ASN A 150 -0.31 12.44 -21.19
CA ASN A 150 -0.73 11.25 -21.91
C ASN A 150 -2.23 11.00 -21.63
N ILE A 151 -3.07 11.57 -22.51
CA ILE A 151 -4.51 11.66 -22.29
C ILE A 151 -5.17 10.28 -22.11
N ASP A 152 -4.76 9.28 -22.90
CA ASP A 152 -5.37 7.94 -22.87
C ASP A 152 -5.07 7.23 -21.55
N GLN A 153 -3.80 7.28 -21.11
CA GLN A 153 -3.39 6.70 -19.83
C GLN A 153 -4.02 7.44 -18.64
N ALA A 154 -4.03 8.78 -18.69
CA ALA A 154 -4.67 9.58 -17.63
C ALA A 154 -6.17 9.28 -17.52
N MET A 155 -6.87 9.13 -18.65
CA MET A 155 -8.28 8.77 -18.67
C MET A 155 -8.53 7.37 -18.12
N PHE A 156 -7.68 6.39 -18.48
CA PHE A 156 -7.76 5.04 -17.94
C PHE A 156 -7.71 5.06 -16.41
N TYR A 157 -6.65 5.63 -15.82
CA TYR A 157 -6.52 5.67 -14.36
C TYR A 157 -7.56 6.55 -13.67
N ALA A 158 -8.01 7.64 -14.30
CA ALA A 158 -9.12 8.44 -13.76
C ALA A 158 -10.42 7.62 -13.67
N ARG A 159 -10.70 6.76 -14.65
CA ARG A 159 -11.86 5.85 -14.61
C ARG A 159 -11.71 4.76 -13.57
N GLU A 160 -10.50 4.21 -13.40
CA GLU A 160 -10.25 3.27 -12.30
C GLU A 160 -10.50 3.93 -10.93
N ALA A 161 -10.08 5.18 -10.75
CA ALA A 161 -10.40 5.95 -9.55
C ALA A 161 -11.91 6.21 -9.39
N GLU A 162 -12.63 6.50 -10.49
CA GLU A 162 -14.09 6.69 -10.51
C GLU A 162 -14.85 5.41 -10.16
N SER A 163 -14.34 4.23 -10.56
CA SER A 163 -14.97 2.95 -10.24
C SER A 163 -14.99 2.63 -8.73
N GLN A 164 -14.11 3.28 -7.96
CA GLN A 164 -13.90 3.11 -6.52
C GLN A 164 -14.01 4.47 -5.80
N PHE A 165 -14.97 5.30 -6.24
CA PHE A 165 -15.14 6.69 -5.84
C PHE A 165 -15.33 6.90 -4.33
N ASP A 166 -15.89 5.91 -3.64
CA ASP A 166 -16.13 5.89 -2.20
C ASP A 166 -14.85 5.84 -1.37
N GLN A 167 -13.73 5.39 -1.96
CA GLN A 167 -12.41 5.40 -1.32
C GLN A 167 -11.73 6.79 -1.35
N LEU A 168 -12.29 7.75 -2.09
CA LEU A 168 -11.77 9.11 -2.21
C LEU A 168 -12.41 10.02 -1.17
N THR A 169 -11.63 10.93 -0.61
CA THR A 169 -12.17 12.03 0.21
C THR A 169 -12.98 13.02 -0.65
N PRO A 170 -13.88 13.83 -0.08
CA PRO A 170 -14.66 14.80 -0.86
C PRO A 170 -13.80 15.76 -1.71
N ASP A 171 -12.64 16.17 -1.20
CA ASP A 171 -11.69 17.00 -1.96
C ASP A 171 -11.04 16.24 -3.11
N GLU A 172 -10.71 14.96 -2.92
CA GLU A 172 -10.16 14.09 -3.99
C GLU A 172 -11.21 13.76 -5.05
N GLN A 173 -12.45 13.52 -4.65
CA GLN A 173 -13.61 13.36 -5.53
C GLN A 173 -13.81 14.59 -6.42
N LYS A 174 -13.77 15.78 -5.80
CA LYS A 174 -13.83 17.06 -6.51
C LYS A 174 -12.65 17.24 -7.47
N ASN A 175 -11.45 16.84 -7.05
CA ASN A 175 -10.26 16.86 -7.91
C ASN A 175 -10.38 15.91 -9.11
N LEU A 176 -10.97 14.73 -8.92
CA LEU A 176 -11.22 13.77 -10.00
C LEU A 176 -12.19 14.34 -11.05
N TYR A 177 -13.30 14.97 -10.64
CA TYR A 177 -14.20 15.62 -11.60
C TYR A 177 -13.56 16.79 -12.34
N ARG A 178 -12.72 17.59 -11.65
CA ARG A 178 -11.92 18.62 -12.31
C ARG A 178 -10.95 18.03 -13.34
N LEU A 179 -10.34 16.89 -13.02
CA LEU A 179 -9.46 16.17 -13.95
C LEU A 179 -10.23 15.66 -15.18
N PHE A 180 -11.39 15.03 -15.00
CA PHE A 180 -12.23 14.59 -16.12
C PHE A 180 -12.65 15.74 -17.03
N ASN A 181 -13.08 16.89 -16.46
CA ASN A 181 -13.38 18.07 -17.26
C ASN A 181 -12.19 18.46 -18.15
N ASN A 182 -10.99 18.56 -17.57
CA ASN A 182 -9.79 18.94 -18.31
C ASN A 182 -9.41 17.92 -19.40
N LEU A 183 -9.46 16.63 -19.09
CA LEU A 183 -9.14 15.56 -20.05
C LEU A 183 -10.14 15.56 -21.21
N HIS A 184 -11.46 15.64 -20.94
CA HIS A 184 -12.47 15.69 -21.99
C HIS A 184 -12.38 16.93 -22.86
N ARG A 185 -12.06 18.10 -22.30
CA ARG A 185 -11.80 19.31 -23.10
C ARG A 185 -10.65 19.10 -24.08
N ARG A 186 -9.56 18.45 -23.64
CA ARG A 186 -8.40 18.16 -24.47
C ARG A 186 -8.67 17.11 -25.55
N MET A 187 -9.61 16.20 -25.31
CA MET A 187 -10.12 15.26 -26.31
C MET A 187 -11.10 15.90 -27.31
N GLY A 188 -11.57 17.14 -27.06
CA GLY A 188 -12.63 17.78 -27.85
C GLY A 188 -14.05 17.35 -27.47
N ASN A 189 -14.23 16.54 -26.44
CA ASN A 189 -15.52 16.03 -25.96
C ASN A 189 -16.21 17.05 -25.03
N MET A 190 -16.68 18.15 -25.59
CA MET A 190 -17.21 19.30 -24.81
C MET A 190 -18.46 18.97 -24.00
N ASP A 191 -19.32 18.07 -24.48
CA ASP A 191 -20.53 17.66 -23.76
C ASP A 191 -20.20 16.98 -22.44
N LEU A 192 -19.29 15.99 -22.47
CA LEU A 192 -18.82 15.29 -21.28
C LEU A 192 -18.04 16.23 -20.37
N ALA A 193 -17.20 17.09 -20.94
CA ALA A 193 -16.51 18.11 -20.16
C ALA A 193 -17.50 18.99 -19.37
N SER A 194 -18.57 19.46 -20.01
CA SER A 194 -19.60 20.28 -19.36
C SER A 194 -20.29 19.55 -18.20
N ARG A 195 -20.62 18.26 -18.39
CA ARG A 195 -21.21 17.42 -17.33
C ARG A 195 -20.30 17.31 -16.11
N TYR A 196 -19.02 16.96 -16.31
CA TYR A 196 -18.07 16.85 -15.20
C TYR A 196 -17.78 18.21 -14.54
N TYR A 197 -17.86 19.32 -15.28
CA TYR A 197 -17.76 20.65 -14.69
C TYR A 197 -18.93 20.97 -13.76
N GLN A 198 -20.15 20.54 -14.10
CA GLN A 198 -21.32 20.72 -13.25
C GLN A 198 -21.17 19.89 -11.96
N LEU A 199 -20.75 18.62 -12.07
CA LEU A 199 -20.47 17.77 -10.91
C LEU A 199 -19.40 18.37 -10.00
N PHE A 200 -18.30 18.86 -10.57
CA PHE A 200 -17.26 19.57 -9.84
C PHE A 200 -17.78 20.80 -9.08
N ARG A 201 -18.74 21.53 -9.65
CA ARG A 201 -19.33 22.72 -9.03
C ARG A 201 -20.37 22.42 -7.95
N SER A 202 -21.02 21.26 -8.01
CA SER A 202 -22.05 20.87 -7.05
C SER A 202 -21.49 20.23 -5.76
N MET A 203 -20.19 19.94 -5.71
CA MET A 203 -19.47 19.47 -4.51
C MET A 203 -18.86 20.62 -3.72
#